data_AF-A0A0D3DFG3-F1
#
_entry.id   AF-A0A0D3DFG3-F1
#
_cell.length_a   1.000
_cell.length_b   1.000
_cell.length_c   1.000
_cell.angle_alpha   90.00
_cell.angle_beta   90.00
_cell.angle_gamma   90.00
#
_symmetry.space_group_name_H-M   'P 1'
#
loop_
_entity.id
_entity.type
_entity.pdbx_description
1 polymer ?
#
loop_
_entity_poly.entity_id
_entity_poly.type
_entity_poly.pdbx_seq_one_letter_code
_entity_poly.pdbx_strand_id
1 'polypeptide(L)'
;MNFAICAACEFMTGPCTLGNGNACVMAPYFPSTEPEKFDRVNKVFGVVNVYKILSRLEEPWQRQYAVNALCYEAEARIHDPIHGYLGPQMVYNNILNNLKREIDSAKNELSITMAKVPKYSNLHIPSDFTEPTLFALINEMLELNEDQKNQLMGLPDVDARRNVDEIVGMRENDQGDVHRADGASTSSGPSSGPPNQNQP
;
A
#
# COMPACT_ATOMS: atom_id res chain seq x y z
N MET A 1 53.94 -9.94 -9.72
CA MET A 1 52.57 -9.59 -9.32
C MET A 1 52.11 -10.67 -8.36
N ASN A 2 51.82 -10.34 -7.10
CA ASN A 2 51.22 -11.29 -6.18
C ASN A 2 49.83 -11.62 -6.72
N PHE A 3 49.61 -12.85 -7.17
CA PHE A 3 48.27 -13.33 -7.48
C PHE A 3 47.56 -13.52 -6.15
N ALA A 4 46.81 -12.52 -5.73
CA ALA A 4 46.02 -12.62 -4.51
C ALA A 4 45.03 -13.78 -4.66
N ILE A 5 45.06 -14.71 -3.70
CA ILE A 5 44.12 -15.83 -3.62
C ILE A 5 42.73 -15.24 -3.38
N CYS A 6 41.68 -15.79 -3.99
CA CYS A 6 40.32 -15.32 -3.74
C CYS A 6 39.81 -15.80 -2.38
N ALA A 7 38.84 -15.10 -1.78
CA ALA A 7 38.36 -15.40 -0.43
C ALA A 7 37.88 -16.86 -0.27
N ALA A 8 37.29 -17.43 -1.32
CA ALA A 8 36.85 -18.83 -1.31
C ALA A 8 38.01 -19.84 -1.28
N CYS A 9 39.06 -19.61 -2.08
CA CYS A 9 40.23 -20.48 -2.10
C CYS A 9 41.08 -20.33 -0.84
N GLU A 10 41.12 -19.13 -0.26
CA GLU A 10 41.73 -18.86 1.04
C GLU A 10 41.06 -19.67 2.14
N PHE A 11 39.71 -19.67 2.19
CA PHE A 11 38.94 -20.52 3.11
C PHE A 11 39.23 -22.01 2.92
N MET A 12 39.34 -22.48 1.68
CA MET A 12 39.62 -23.89 1.37
C MET A 12 41.08 -24.29 1.57
N THR A 13 42.00 -23.36 1.87
CA THR A 13 43.45 -23.58 1.93
C THR A 13 44.07 -24.16 0.64
N GLY A 14 43.41 -23.97 -0.51
CA GLY A 14 43.80 -24.54 -1.80
C GLY A 14 44.41 -23.50 -2.77
N PRO A 15 45.13 -23.94 -3.82
CA PRO A 15 45.68 -23.02 -4.82
C PRO A 15 44.55 -22.36 -5.62
N CYS A 16 44.62 -21.04 -5.81
CA CYS A 16 43.74 -20.31 -6.71
C CYS A 16 44.39 -20.18 -8.10
N THR A 17 43.94 -20.98 -9.06
CA THR A 17 44.43 -20.93 -10.45
C THR A 17 43.83 -19.72 -11.18
N LEU A 18 44.50 -18.58 -11.07
CA LEU A 18 44.29 -17.43 -11.95
C LEU A 18 45.19 -17.59 -13.19
N GLY A 19 44.64 -18.02 -14.32
CA GLY A 19 45.30 -17.83 -15.63
C GLY A 19 45.90 -19.03 -16.38
N ASN A 20 45.61 -20.29 -16.05
CA ASN A 20 45.95 -21.42 -16.94
C ASN A 20 44.89 -22.55 -16.91
N GLY A 21 44.33 -22.86 -18.08
CA GLY A 21 43.46 -24.02 -18.34
C GLY A 21 42.07 -23.98 -17.67
N ASN A 22 42.03 -23.91 -16.34
CA ASN A 22 40.82 -23.80 -15.52
C ASN A 22 40.94 -22.57 -14.60
N ALA A 23 40.49 -21.41 -15.08
CA ALA A 23 40.37 -20.22 -14.24
C ALA A 23 39.40 -20.47 -13.08
N CYS A 24 39.76 -20.06 -11.87
CA CYS A 24 38.89 -20.19 -10.69
C CYS A 24 37.54 -19.49 -10.91
N VAL A 25 36.45 -20.26 -10.92
CA VAL A 25 35.09 -19.74 -11.17
C VAL A 25 34.61 -18.76 -10.09
N MET A 26 35.15 -18.87 -8.88
CA MET A 26 34.77 -18.01 -7.75
C MET A 26 35.55 -16.71 -7.68
N ALA A 27 36.77 -16.67 -8.24
CA ALA A 27 37.69 -15.55 -8.07
C ALA A 27 37.14 -14.19 -8.52
N PRO A 28 36.40 -14.07 -9.65
CA PRO A 28 35.82 -12.80 -10.06
C PRO A 28 34.75 -12.26 -9.10
N TYR A 29 34.14 -13.11 -8.27
CA TYR A 29 32.94 -12.77 -7.50
C TYR A 29 33.20 -12.66 -5.98
N PHE A 30 34.24 -13.34 -5.51
CA PHE A 30 34.69 -13.36 -4.11
C PHE A 30 36.16 -12.93 -3.99
N PRO A 31 36.47 -11.65 -4.27
CA PRO A 31 37.84 -11.16 -4.17
C PRO A 31 38.31 -11.21 -2.71
N SER A 32 39.63 -11.31 -2.49
CA SER A 32 40.22 -11.25 -1.14
C SER A 32 40.08 -9.89 -0.44
N THR A 33 39.64 -8.85 -1.16
CA THR A 33 39.32 -7.54 -0.57
C THR A 33 38.00 -7.54 0.19
N GLU A 34 37.14 -8.55 -0.04
CA GLU A 34 35.79 -8.67 0.56
C GLU A 34 35.59 -10.08 1.16
N PRO A 35 36.43 -10.53 2.11
CA PRO A 35 36.34 -11.88 2.67
C PRO A 35 35.00 -12.13 3.37
N GLU A 36 34.44 -11.11 4.03
CA GLU A 36 33.17 -11.20 4.75
C GLU A 36 31.99 -11.56 3.83
N LYS A 37 32.06 -11.19 2.56
CA LYS A 37 31.05 -11.54 1.57
C LYS A 37 31.01 -13.04 1.34
N PHE A 38 32.18 -13.68 1.24
CA PHE A 38 32.25 -15.13 1.09
C PHE A 38 31.88 -15.84 2.39
N ASP A 39 32.31 -15.33 3.54
CA ASP A 39 31.99 -15.92 4.86
C ASP A 39 30.49 -16.09 5.08
N ARG A 40 29.70 -15.05 4.76
CA ARG A 40 28.23 -15.11 4.88
C ARG A 40 27.63 -16.18 3.98
N VAL A 41 28.02 -16.20 2.71
CA VAL A 41 27.53 -17.18 1.74
C VAL A 41 27.94 -18.61 2.13
N ASN A 42 29.19 -18.81 2.57
CA ASN A 42 29.70 -20.10 2.97
C ASN A 42 29.02 -20.62 4.24
N LYS A 43 28.73 -19.76 5.21
CA LYS A 43 28.01 -20.14 6.44
C LYS A 43 26.63 -20.73 6.15
N VAL A 44 25.95 -20.24 5.12
CA VAL A 44 24.57 -20.63 4.79
C VAL A 44 24.52 -21.76 3.76
N PHE A 45 25.30 -21.64 2.68
CA PHE A 45 25.21 -22.54 1.53
C PHE A 45 26.35 -23.57 1.50
N GLY A 46 27.50 -23.24 2.09
CA GLY A 46 28.73 -24.04 2.01
C GLY A 46 29.43 -23.92 0.65
N VAL A 47 30.76 -23.86 0.70
CA VAL A 47 31.64 -23.67 -0.47
C VAL A 47 31.37 -24.65 -1.61
N VAL A 48 31.07 -25.91 -1.30
CA VAL A 48 30.81 -26.95 -2.31
C VAL A 48 29.53 -26.66 -3.11
N ASN A 49 28.48 -26.17 -2.47
CA ASN A 49 27.23 -25.86 -3.17
C ASN A 49 27.37 -24.59 -3.99
N VAL A 50 28.05 -23.57 -3.46
CA VAL A 50 28.38 -22.35 -4.20
C VAL A 50 29.16 -22.71 -5.47
N TYR A 51 30.16 -23.58 -5.37
CA TYR A 51 30.93 -24.05 -6.52
C TYR A 51 30.02 -24.72 -7.56
N LYS A 52 29.21 -25.69 -7.12
CA LYS A 52 28.28 -26.43 -8.01
C LYS A 52 27.30 -25.49 -8.72
N ILE A 53 26.79 -24.47 -8.04
CA ILE A 53 25.88 -23.48 -8.64
C ILE A 53 26.62 -22.70 -9.72
N LEU A 54 27.78 -22.10 -9.41
CA LEU A 54 28.51 -21.25 -10.35
C LEU A 54 29.08 -22.02 -11.54
N SER A 55 29.52 -23.27 -11.34
CA SER A 55 30.02 -24.13 -12.40
C SER A 55 28.94 -24.59 -13.39
N ARG A 56 27.66 -24.54 -13.02
CA ARG A 56 26.52 -24.87 -13.91
C ARG A 56 26.08 -23.70 -14.79
N LEU A 57 26.49 -22.48 -14.44
CA LEU A 57 26.14 -21.27 -15.17
C LEU A 57 27.25 -21.01 -16.20
N GLU A 58 26.88 -20.85 -17.45
CA GLU A 58 27.83 -20.65 -18.55
C GLU A 58 28.27 -19.18 -18.62
N GLU A 59 27.29 -18.28 -18.51
CA GLU A 59 27.51 -16.86 -18.74
C GLU A 59 27.98 -16.10 -17.48
N PRO A 60 28.97 -15.19 -17.61
CA PRO A 60 29.45 -14.40 -16.48
C PRO A 60 28.36 -13.57 -15.78
N TRP A 61 27.37 -13.05 -16.53
CA TRP A 61 26.28 -12.27 -15.97
C TRP A 61 25.33 -13.12 -15.12
N GLN A 62 25.10 -14.38 -15.49
CA GLN A 62 24.31 -15.31 -14.70
C GLN A 62 25.00 -15.64 -13.39
N ARG A 63 26.32 -15.88 -13.43
CA ARG A 63 27.13 -16.10 -12.23
C ARG A 63 27.13 -14.88 -11.31
N GLN A 64 27.26 -13.67 -11.87
CA GLN A 64 27.15 -12.43 -11.09
C GLN A 64 25.79 -12.32 -10.41
N TYR A 65 24.70 -12.57 -11.14
CA TYR A 65 23.34 -12.54 -10.60
C TYR A 65 23.15 -13.59 -9.49
N ALA A 66 23.64 -14.82 -9.72
CA ALA A 66 23.58 -15.89 -8.74
C ALA A 66 24.37 -15.55 -7.46
N VAL A 67 25.57 -14.98 -7.57
CA VAL A 67 26.33 -14.54 -6.39
C VAL A 67 25.59 -13.44 -5.64
N ASN A 68 25.01 -12.45 -6.33
CA ASN A 68 24.22 -11.41 -5.67
C ASN A 68 23.02 -12.00 -4.91
N ALA A 69 22.31 -12.96 -5.53
CA ALA A 69 21.19 -13.65 -4.89
C ALA A 69 21.63 -14.48 -3.68
N LEU A 70 22.72 -15.24 -3.79
CA LEU A 70 23.29 -16.00 -2.68
C LEU A 70 23.73 -15.09 -1.53
N CYS A 71 24.35 -13.94 -1.82
CA CYS A 71 24.73 -12.97 -0.79
C CYS A 71 23.50 -12.43 -0.06
N TYR A 72 22.46 -12.03 -0.81
CA TYR A 72 21.22 -11.52 -0.24
C TYR A 72 20.52 -12.56 0.64
N GLU A 73 20.38 -13.79 0.15
CA GLU A 73 19.71 -14.85 0.91
C GLU A 73 20.53 -15.28 2.13
N ALA A 74 21.86 -15.32 2.02
CA ALA A 74 22.72 -15.60 3.15
C ALA A 74 22.59 -14.55 4.25
N GLU A 75 22.60 -13.27 3.88
CA GLU A 75 22.38 -12.15 4.80
C GLU A 75 21.02 -12.28 5.50
N ALA A 76 19.96 -12.53 4.72
CA ALA A 76 18.61 -12.67 5.26
C ALA A 76 18.51 -13.85 6.25
N ARG A 77 19.12 -15.01 5.95
CA ARG A 77 19.13 -16.17 6.87
C ARG A 77 20.02 -15.96 8.09
N ILE A 78 21.06 -15.14 8.00
CA ILE A 78 21.89 -14.79 9.16
C ILE A 78 21.09 -13.91 10.13
N HIS A 79 20.30 -12.97 9.60
CA HIS A 79 19.44 -12.09 10.41
C HIS A 79 18.17 -12.77 10.94
N ASP A 80 17.50 -13.58 10.11
CA ASP A 80 16.35 -14.40 10.49
C ASP A 80 16.61 -15.87 10.14
N PRO A 81 17.13 -16.67 11.09
CA PRO A 81 17.41 -18.08 10.86
C PRO A 81 16.17 -18.94 10.60
N ILE A 82 14.97 -18.44 10.91
CA ILE A 82 13.71 -19.18 10.78
C ILE A 82 13.12 -18.95 9.39
N HIS A 83 12.95 -17.68 8.99
CA HIS A 83 12.27 -17.34 7.73
C HIS A 83 13.22 -16.86 6.63
N GLY A 84 14.42 -16.37 6.97
CA GLY A 84 15.36 -15.80 6.00
C GLY A 84 14.70 -14.76 5.10
N TYR A 85 14.84 -14.92 3.78
CA TYR A 85 14.25 -14.01 2.79
C TYR A 85 12.71 -14.02 2.78
N LEU A 86 12.07 -15.08 3.29
CA LEU A 86 10.61 -15.18 3.33
C LEU A 86 10.00 -14.22 4.35
N GLY A 87 10.72 -13.86 5.42
CA GLY A 87 10.22 -12.93 6.44
C GLY A 87 9.80 -11.58 5.84
N PRO A 88 10.71 -10.85 5.18
CA PRO A 88 10.36 -9.62 4.46
C PRO A 88 9.26 -9.83 3.41
N GLN A 89 9.31 -10.93 2.64
CA GLN A 89 8.30 -11.23 1.64
C GLN A 89 6.89 -11.38 2.26
N MET A 90 6.76 -12.03 3.43
CA MET A 90 5.48 -12.15 4.13
C MET A 90 4.97 -10.79 4.61
N VAL A 91 5.86 -9.94 5.15
CA VAL A 91 5.51 -8.57 5.56
C VAL A 91 5.00 -7.75 4.37
N TYR A 92 5.71 -7.78 3.25
CA TYR A 92 5.29 -7.05 2.04
C TYR A 92 3.95 -7.54 1.52
N ASN A 93 3.72 -8.85 1.48
CA ASN A 93 2.42 -9.40 1.05
C ASN A 93 1.28 -8.95 1.98
N ASN A 94 1.52 -8.91 3.29
CA ASN A 94 0.52 -8.42 4.25
C ASN A 94 0.19 -6.94 4.01
N ILE A 95 1.22 -6.11 3.81
CA ILE A 95 1.04 -4.68 3.51
C ILE A 95 0.27 -4.49 2.20
N LEU A 96 0.65 -5.19 1.13
CA LEU A 96 -0.04 -5.13 -0.17
C LEU A 96 -1.52 -5.53 -0.04
N ASN A 97 -1.80 -6.59 0.71
CA ASN A 97 -3.18 -7.03 0.94
C ASN A 97 -3.97 -6.02 1.76
N ASN A 98 -3.35 -5.35 2.73
CA ASN A 98 -3.99 -4.29 3.49
C ASN A 98 -4.31 -3.08 2.61
N LEU A 99 -3.33 -2.58 1.86
CA LEU A 99 -3.50 -1.45 0.95
C LEU A 99 -4.57 -1.73 -0.10
N LYS A 100 -4.63 -2.96 -0.63
CA LYS A 100 -5.67 -3.37 -1.57
C LYS A 100 -7.07 -3.26 -0.94
N ARG A 101 -7.24 -3.74 0.30
CA ARG A 101 -8.52 -3.62 1.03
C ARG A 101 -8.90 -2.16 1.27
N GLU A 102 -7.95 -1.30 1.62
CA GLU A 102 -8.21 0.14 1.82
C GLU A 102 -8.67 0.82 0.53
N ILE A 103 -8.01 0.53 -0.61
CA ILE A 103 -8.42 1.03 -1.92
C ILE A 103 -9.83 0.55 -2.28
N ASP A 104 -10.13 -0.72 -2.05
CA ASP A 104 -11.45 -1.28 -2.35
C ASP A 104 -12.54 -0.66 -1.46
N SER A 105 -12.25 -0.41 -0.18
CA SER A 105 -13.17 0.31 0.73
C SER A 105 -13.43 1.74 0.25
N ALA A 106 -12.37 2.50 -0.07
CA ALA A 106 -12.48 3.87 -0.54
C ALA A 106 -13.27 3.96 -1.86
N LYS A 107 -13.05 3.02 -2.79
CA LYS A 107 -13.83 2.92 -4.04
C LYS A 107 -15.31 2.66 -3.76
N ASN A 108 -15.61 1.76 -2.83
CA ASN A 108 -16.98 1.48 -2.43
C ASN A 108 -17.66 2.72 -1.82
N GLU A 109 -16.99 3.40 -0.88
CA GLU A 109 -17.48 4.65 -0.28
C GLU A 109 -17.72 5.75 -1.33
N LEU A 110 -16.79 5.91 -2.28
CA LEU A 110 -16.96 6.84 -3.39
C LEU A 110 -18.18 6.50 -4.24
N SER A 111 -18.40 5.21 -4.55
CA SER A 111 -19.56 4.80 -5.34
C SER A 111 -20.89 5.11 -4.63
N ILE A 112 -20.94 4.89 -3.31
CA ILE A 112 -22.11 5.17 -2.48
C ILE A 112 -22.37 6.68 -2.39
N THR A 113 -21.31 7.48 -2.20
CA THR A 113 -21.46 8.94 -2.12
C THR A 113 -21.88 9.52 -3.47
N MET A 114 -21.27 9.10 -4.58
CA MET A 114 -21.68 9.51 -5.93
C MET A 114 -23.12 9.13 -6.26
N ALA A 115 -23.63 8.00 -5.77
CA ALA A 115 -25.04 7.63 -5.92
C ALA A 115 -26.00 8.55 -5.16
N LYS A 116 -25.54 9.22 -4.10
CA LYS A 116 -26.31 10.18 -3.30
C LYS A 116 -26.21 11.62 -3.82
N VAL A 117 -25.21 11.93 -4.65
CA VAL A 117 -25.10 13.24 -5.29
C VAL A 117 -26.22 13.36 -6.33
N PRO A 118 -27.05 14.42 -6.29
CA PRO A 118 -28.02 14.68 -7.34
C PRO A 118 -27.30 14.70 -8.69
N LYS A 119 -27.75 13.88 -9.64
CA LYS A 119 -27.19 13.88 -10.99
C LYS A 119 -27.58 15.20 -11.68
N TYR A 120 -26.75 16.22 -11.56
CA TYR A 120 -26.88 17.47 -12.30
C TYR A 120 -26.53 17.34 -13.79
N SER A 121 -26.50 16.11 -14.33
CA SER A 121 -26.07 15.76 -15.69
C SER A 121 -26.88 16.42 -16.81
N ASN A 122 -27.90 17.23 -16.47
CA ASN A 122 -28.72 17.99 -17.40
C ASN A 122 -28.91 19.47 -16.99
N LEU A 123 -28.14 20.01 -16.04
CA LEU A 123 -28.14 21.46 -15.82
C LEU A 123 -27.46 22.12 -17.04
N HIS A 124 -28.27 22.71 -17.91
CA HIS A 124 -27.79 23.56 -19.00
C HIS A 124 -27.06 24.73 -18.35
N ILE A 125 -25.74 24.75 -18.45
CA ILE A 125 -24.94 25.93 -18.08
C ILE A 125 -25.43 27.06 -19.00
N PRO A 126 -26.05 28.12 -18.47
CA PRO A 126 -26.51 29.22 -19.31
C PRO A 126 -25.33 29.75 -20.12
N SER A 127 -25.55 30.09 -21.39
CA SER A 127 -24.50 30.58 -22.31
C SER A 127 -23.65 31.70 -21.71
N ASP A 128 -24.23 32.47 -20.79
CA ASP A 128 -23.64 33.60 -20.10
C ASP A 128 -22.50 33.18 -19.14
N PHE A 129 -22.42 31.90 -18.76
CA PHE A 129 -21.37 31.33 -17.89
C PHE A 129 -20.26 30.60 -18.66
N THR A 130 -20.19 30.77 -19.99
CA THR A 130 -19.07 30.25 -20.78
C THR A 130 -17.80 31.11 -20.59
N GLU A 131 -16.63 30.52 -20.84
CA GLU A 131 -15.29 31.07 -20.56
C GLU A 131 -15.08 32.56 -20.92
N PRO A 132 -15.55 33.09 -22.07
CA PRO A 132 -15.33 34.49 -22.42
C PRO A 132 -16.04 35.48 -21.48
N THR A 133 -17.26 35.16 -21.04
CA THR A 133 -18.05 36.00 -20.13
C THR A 133 -17.61 35.82 -18.68
N LEU A 134 -17.20 34.61 -18.27
CA LEU A 134 -16.73 34.36 -16.91
C LEU A 134 -15.44 35.14 -16.60
N PHE A 135 -14.49 35.16 -17.55
CA PHE A 135 -13.25 35.92 -17.39
C PHE A 135 -13.52 37.43 -17.33
N ALA A 136 -14.44 37.94 -18.16
CA ALA A 136 -14.85 39.34 -18.13
C ALA A 136 -15.50 39.73 -16.79
N LEU A 137 -16.45 38.92 -16.30
CA LEU A 137 -17.11 39.12 -15.00
C LEU A 137 -16.13 39.06 -13.83
N ILE A 138 -15.17 38.12 -13.84
CA ILE A 138 -14.15 38.02 -12.79
C ILE A 138 -13.28 39.28 -12.76
N ASN A 139 -12.84 39.77 -13.92
CA ASN A 139 -12.04 41.00 -13.97
C ASN A 139 -12.85 42.22 -13.51
N GLU A 140 -14.12 42.32 -13.90
CA GLU A 140 -15.01 43.40 -13.47
C GLU A 140 -15.25 43.38 -11.94
N MET A 141 -15.35 42.18 -11.34
CA MET A 141 -15.43 42.00 -9.88
C MET A 141 -14.12 42.34 -9.15
N LEU A 142 -12.97 42.09 -9.78
CA LEU A 142 -11.66 42.46 -9.23
C LEU A 142 -11.40 43.98 -9.29
N GLU A 143 -12.03 44.68 -10.24
CA GLU A 143 -11.91 46.13 -10.43
C GLU A 143 -12.86 46.96 -9.56
N LEU A 144 -13.74 46.32 -8.78
CA LEU A 144 -14.65 47.04 -7.90
C LEU A 144 -13.89 47.85 -6.83
N ASN A 145 -14.37 49.07 -6.60
CA ASN A 145 -13.89 49.88 -5.49
C ASN A 145 -14.48 49.40 -4.14
N GLU A 146 -13.90 49.85 -3.03
CA GLU A 146 -14.32 49.38 -1.70
C GLU A 146 -15.77 49.73 -1.36
N ASP A 147 -16.30 50.85 -1.86
CA ASP A 147 -17.71 51.19 -1.65
C ASP A 147 -18.66 50.22 -2.40
N GLN A 148 -18.28 49.80 -3.61
CA GLN A 148 -19.02 48.80 -4.39
C GLN A 148 -18.92 47.39 -3.78
N LYS A 149 -17.75 47.01 -3.28
CA LYS A 149 -17.57 45.74 -2.55
C LYS A 149 -18.40 45.72 -1.27
N ASN A 150 -18.42 46.83 -0.51
CA ASN A 150 -19.22 46.96 0.70
C ASN A 150 -20.74 46.91 0.41
N GLN A 151 -21.19 47.40 -0.75
CA GLN A 151 -22.57 47.24 -1.19
C GLN A 151 -22.93 45.80 -1.57
N LEU A 152 -22.02 45.06 -2.22
CA LEU A 152 -22.22 43.64 -2.55
C LEU A 152 -22.23 42.75 -1.29
N MET A 153 -21.38 43.05 -0.32
CA MET A 153 -21.37 42.41 1.01
C MET A 153 -22.62 42.74 1.84
N GLY A 154 -23.44 43.71 1.40
CA GLY A 154 -24.72 44.08 2.00
C GLY A 154 -25.95 43.51 1.29
N LEU A 155 -25.78 42.69 0.24
CA LEU A 155 -26.89 41.91 -0.32
C LEU A 155 -27.42 40.94 0.74
N PRO A 156 -28.75 40.73 0.81
CA PRO A 156 -29.28 39.73 1.73
C PRO A 156 -28.61 38.40 1.42
N ASP A 157 -28.09 37.72 2.45
CA ASP A 157 -27.65 36.34 2.33
C ASP A 157 -28.82 35.60 1.66
N VAL A 158 -28.64 35.15 0.41
CA VAL A 158 -29.65 34.30 -0.22
C VAL A 158 -29.55 33.05 0.60
N ASP A 159 -30.42 32.90 1.61
CA ASP A 159 -30.33 31.88 2.67
C ASP A 159 -30.10 30.51 2.05
N ALA A 160 -28.83 30.19 1.76
CA ALA A 160 -28.45 28.91 1.20
C ALA A 160 -28.74 27.86 2.26
N ARG A 161 -28.65 28.26 3.53
CA ARG A 161 -29.16 27.58 4.72
C ARG A 161 -30.64 27.23 4.59
N ARG A 162 -31.53 28.20 4.33
CA ARG A 162 -32.98 27.99 4.19
C ARG A 162 -33.31 27.09 3.01
N ASN A 163 -32.64 27.26 1.87
CA ASN A 163 -32.86 26.41 0.71
C ASN A 163 -32.35 24.97 0.93
N VAL A 164 -31.25 24.78 1.66
CA VAL A 164 -30.75 23.45 2.07
C VAL A 164 -31.69 22.82 3.09
N ASP A 165 -32.16 23.58 4.08
CA ASP A 165 -33.11 23.12 5.10
C ASP A 165 -34.48 22.76 4.50
N GLU A 166 -34.95 23.47 3.46
CA GLU A 166 -36.20 23.17 2.75
C GLU A 166 -36.07 21.88 1.90
N ILE A 167 -34.89 21.63 1.31
CA ILE A 167 -34.58 20.38 0.60
C ILE A 167 -34.45 19.20 1.57
N VAL A 168 -33.91 19.42 2.78
CA VAL A 168 -33.78 18.39 3.82
C VAL A 168 -35.13 18.13 4.49
N GLY A 169 -35.93 19.16 4.76
CA GLY A 169 -37.24 19.08 5.42
C GLY A 169 -38.32 18.40 4.58
N MET A 170 -38.19 18.39 3.25
CA MET A 170 -39.07 17.59 2.38
C MET A 170 -38.89 16.07 2.55
N ARG A 171 -37.81 15.58 3.19
CA ARG A 171 -37.65 14.15 3.50
C ARG A 171 -38.38 13.69 4.77
N GLU A 172 -38.77 14.60 5.65
CA GLU A 172 -39.36 14.23 6.95
C GLU A 172 -40.89 14.07 6.89
N ASN A 173 -41.53 14.50 5.80
CA ASN A 173 -43.00 14.47 5.67
C ASN A 173 -43.58 13.20 5.02
N ASP A 174 -42.75 12.25 4.58
CA ASP A 174 -43.22 10.98 3.96
C ASP A 174 -43.35 9.82 4.96
N GLN A 175 -43.17 10.06 6.26
CA GLN A 175 -43.35 9.05 7.31
C GLN A 175 -44.59 9.33 8.17
N GLY A 176 -45.74 9.46 7.53
CA GLY A 176 -47.03 9.60 8.20
C GLY A 176 -48.06 8.63 7.64
N ASP A 177 -47.98 7.35 8.00
CA ASP A 177 -49.15 6.49 8.24
C ASP A 177 -48.73 5.10 8.72
N VAL A 178 -48.68 4.91 10.04
CA VAL A 178 -48.96 3.61 10.63
C VAL A 178 -49.90 3.83 11.81
N HIS A 179 -51.13 3.40 11.63
CA HIS A 179 -52.18 3.41 12.64
C HIS A 179 -51.75 2.69 13.92
N ARG A 180 -52.06 3.37 15.02
CA ARG A 180 -52.10 2.91 16.40
C ARG A 180 -53.13 1.79 16.55
N ALA A 181 -52.73 0.69 17.18
CA ALA A 181 -53.65 -0.21 17.87
C ALA A 181 -53.08 -0.51 19.27
N ASP A 182 -53.85 -0.12 20.28
CA ASP A 182 -53.59 -0.37 21.68
C ASP A 182 -53.73 -1.87 22.01
N GLY A 183 -52.96 -2.35 22.99
CA GLY A 183 -53.09 -3.71 23.50
C GLY A 183 -52.26 -3.93 24.75
N ALA A 184 -52.85 -3.62 25.91
CA ALA A 184 -52.32 -3.99 27.22
C ALA A 184 -52.31 -5.53 27.39
N SER A 185 -51.28 -6.09 28.03
CA SER A 185 -51.43 -7.25 28.91
C SER A 185 -50.23 -7.44 29.83
N THR A 186 -50.57 -7.65 31.09
CA THR A 186 -49.78 -7.97 32.27
C THR A 186 -49.33 -9.43 32.29
N SER A 187 -48.15 -9.73 32.85
CA SER A 187 -47.85 -10.82 33.82
C SER A 187 -46.33 -11.09 33.83
N SER A 188 -45.66 -10.95 34.98
CA SER A 188 -45.25 -12.06 35.88
C SER A 188 -44.36 -13.08 35.16
N GLY A 189 -43.11 -13.39 35.50
CA GLY A 189 -42.25 -13.22 36.68
C GLY A 189 -40.89 -13.91 36.38
N PRO A 190 -39.95 -14.00 37.33
CA PRO A 190 -38.56 -14.35 37.06
C PRO A 190 -38.31 -15.87 37.16
N SER A 191 -37.35 -16.40 36.39
CA SER A 191 -36.79 -17.72 36.66
C SER A 191 -35.26 -17.72 36.61
N SER A 192 -34.71 -17.97 37.79
CA SER A 192 -33.37 -18.41 38.15
C SER A 192 -32.88 -19.62 37.33
N GLY A 193 -31.55 -19.74 37.19
CA GLY A 193 -30.82 -20.84 36.51
C GLY A 193 -30.91 -22.21 37.22
N PRO A 194 -29.97 -23.17 37.03
CA PRO A 194 -28.52 -22.93 36.98
C PRO A 194 -27.79 -23.99 36.06
N PRO A 195 -26.56 -24.51 36.33
CA PRO A 195 -25.58 -24.79 35.26
C PRO A 195 -25.19 -26.28 35.14
N ASN A 196 -24.19 -26.53 34.29
CA ASN A 196 -23.08 -27.45 34.55
C ASN A 196 -23.16 -28.92 34.04
N GLN A 197 -21.95 -29.37 33.66
CA GLN A 197 -21.37 -30.74 33.71
C GLN A 197 -21.27 -31.56 32.43
N ASN A 198 -20.04 -31.56 31.91
CA ASN A 198 -19.13 -32.70 31.73
C ASN A 198 -19.56 -33.91 30.86
N GLN A 199 -18.80 -34.11 29.77
CA GLN A 199 -17.77 -35.17 29.56
C GLN A 199 -18.10 -36.63 29.92
N PRO A 200 -17.49 -37.64 29.27
CA PRO A 200 -16.09 -37.69 28.78
C PRO A 200 -15.90 -37.72 27.27
#